data_AF-A0A089NZ58-F1
#
_entry.id   AF-A0A089NZ58-F1
#
_cell.length_a   1.000
_cell.length_b   1.000
_cell.length_c   1.000
_cell.angle_alpha   90.00
_cell.angle_beta   90.00
_cell.angle_gamma   90.00
#
_symmetry.space_group_name_H-M   'P 1'
#
loop_
_entity.id
_entity.type
_entity.pdbx_description
1 polymer ?
#
loop_
_entity_poly.entity_id
_entity_poly.type
_entity_poly.pdbx_seq_one_letter_code
_entity_poly.pdbx_strand_id
1 'polypeptide(L)' 'MIHYLIVDPVKRLVIHHRRAQGGLIETRMATHETLDLTPPGLRLPVPELFADRASDDDGA' A
#
# COMPACT_ATOMS: atom_id res chain seq x y z
N MET A 1 -5.13 -12.45 11.55
CA MET A 1 -5.46 -11.90 10.23
C MET A 1 -4.16 -11.41 9.60
N ILE A 2 -3.92 -11.70 8.33
CA ILE A 2 -2.61 -11.45 7.70
C ILE A 2 -2.79 -10.43 6.58
N HIS A 3 -1.94 -9.41 6.59
CA HIS A 3 -1.88 -8.35 5.58
C HIS A 3 -0.62 -8.56 4.75
N TYR A 4 -0.76 -8.64 3.43
CA TYR A 4 0.35 -8.64 2.49
C TYR A 4 0.28 -7.36 1.67
N LEU A 5 1.39 -6.65 1.58
CA LEU A 5 1.50 -5.44 0.79
C LEU A 5 2.48 -5.69 -0.35
N ILE A 6 2.07 -5.38 -1.58
CA ILE A 6 2.95 -5.32 -2.74
C ILE A 6 3.07 -3.85 -3.11
N VAL A 7 4.29 -3.33 -3.11
CA VAL A 7 4.57 -1.93 -3.44
C VAL A 7 5.16 -1.87 -4.84
N ASP A 8 4.50 -1.15 -5.74
CA ASP A 8 5.06 -0.74 -7.03
C ASP A 8 5.54 0.72 -6.89
N PRO A 9 6.85 0.95 -6.68
CA PRO A 9 7.37 2.28 -6.45
C PRO A 9 7.38 3.14 -7.71
N VAL A 10 7.38 2.55 -8.91
CA VAL A 10 7.35 3.28 -10.19
C VAL A 10 5.97 3.85 -10.43
N LYS A 11 4.92 3.04 -10.22
CA LYS A 11 3.52 3.48 -10.36
C LYS A 11 2.98 4.20 -9.13
N ARG A 12 3.75 4.26 -8.03
CA ARG A 12 3.30 4.78 -6.73
C ARG A 12 1.99 4.13 -6.27
N LEU A 13 1.97 2.79 -6.32
CA LEU A 13 0.80 1.97 -6.06
C LEU A 13 1.11 0.94 -4.97
N VAL A 14 0.18 0.74 -4.05
CA VAL A 14 0.20 -0.36 -3.08
C VAL A 14 -0.98 -1.29 -3.35
N ILE A 15 -0.68 -2.58 -3.48
CA ILE A 15 -1.70 -3.63 -3.55
C ILE A 15 -1.73 -4.31 -2.19
N HIS A 16 -2.85 -4.16 -1.48
CA HIS A 16 -3.11 -4.77 -0.18
C HIS A 16 -3.92 -6.05 -0.36
N HIS A 17 -3.36 -7.17 0.06
CA HIS A 17 -4.08 -8.42 0.23
C HIS A 17 -4.38 -8.67 1.70
N ARG A 18 -5.64 -8.98 2.00
CA ARG A 18 -6.13 -9.28 3.34
C ARG A 18 -6.66 -10.70 3.35
N ARG A 19 -6.06 -11.56 4.18
CA ARG A 19 -6.52 -12.95 4.34
C ARG A 19 -7.48 -13.06 5.52
N ALA A 20 -8.76 -13.25 5.22
CA ALA A 20 -9.80 -13.46 6.21
C ALA A 20 -9.86 -14.94 6.66
N GLN A 21 -10.61 -15.20 7.75
CA GLN A 21 -10.93 -16.58 8.13
C GLN A 21 -11.77 -17.24 7.02
N GLY A 22 -11.51 -18.51 6.74
CA GLY A 22 -12.17 -19.24 5.64
C GLY A 22 -11.46 -19.15 4.30
N GLY A 23 -10.29 -18.50 4.21
CA GLY A 23 -9.46 -18.53 3.01
C GLY A 23 -9.79 -17.48 1.95
N LEU A 24 -10.78 -16.63 2.20
CA LEU A 24 -11.05 -15.46 1.36
C LEU A 24 -9.84 -14.51 1.38
N ILE A 25 -9.42 -14.11 0.18
CA ILE A 25 -8.40 -13.09 -0.03
C ILE A 25 -9.11 -11.88 -0.64
N GLU A 26 -9.11 -10.78 0.09
CA GLU A 26 -9.56 -9.49 -0.44
C GLU A 26 -8.35 -8.72 -0.96
N THR A 27 -8.51 -8.08 -2.12
CA THR A 27 -7.47 -7.25 -2.74
C THR A 27 -7.96 -5.81 -2.85
N ARG A 28 -7.11 -4.86 -2.44
CA ARG A 28 -7.34 -3.43 -2.60
C ARG A 28 -6.14 -2.78 -3.26
N MET A 29 -6.39 -1.85 -4.19
CA MET A 29 -5.38 -1.02 -4.83
C MET A 29 -5.44 0.38 -4.26
N ALA A 30 -4.33 0.87 -3.70
CA ALA A 30 -4.24 2.10 -2.96
C ALA A 30 -3.14 3.00 -3.51
N THR A 31 -3.46 4.26 -3.79
CA THR A 31 -2.52 5.26 -4.32
C THR A 31 -2.44 6.50 -3.44
N HIS A 32 -3.60 7.05 -3.06
CA HIS A 32 -3.69 8.30 -2.30
C HIS A 32 -4.36 8.13 -0.92
N GLU A 33 -4.69 6.90 -0.55
CA GLU A 33 -5.48 6.58 0.63
C GLU A 33 -4.61 6.11 1.80
N THR A 34 -5.21 6.10 3.00
CA THR A 34 -4.61 5.46 4.18
C THR A 34 -5.14 4.04 4.30
N LEU A 35 -4.26 3.05 4.34
CA LEU A 35 -4.63 1.67 4.63
C LEU A 35 -4.80 1.48 6.13
N ASP A 36 -5.93 0.90 6.54
CA ASP A 36 -6.15 0.41 7.90
C ASP A 36 -5.80 -1.08 7.97
N LEU A 37 -4.71 -1.38 8.67
CA LEU A 37 -4.23 -2.74 8.88
C LEU A 37 -4.65 -3.21 10.27
N THR A 38 -5.94 -3.44 10.48
CA THR A 38 -6.48 -3.93 11.76
C THR A 38 -6.95 -5.38 11.67
N PRO A 39 -6.40 -6.29 12.51
CA PRO A 39 -5.15 -6.20 13.29
C PRO A 39 -3.91 -6.15 12.38
N PRO A 40 -2.78 -5.49 12.74
CA PRO A 40 -2.30 -5.11 14.08
C PRO A 40 -2.73 -3.74 14.65
N GLY A 41 -3.51 -2.93 13.92
CA GLY A 41 -3.87 -1.56 14.33
C GLY A 41 -2.93 -0.49 13.77
N LEU A 42 -2.27 -0.77 12.65
CA LEU A 42 -1.40 0.17 11.95
C LEU A 42 -2.19 0.93 10.89
N ARG A 43 -2.14 2.26 10.92
CA ARG A 43 -2.60 3.12 9.82
C ARG A 43 -1.40 3.50 8.96
N LEU A 44 -1.48 3.20 7.67
CA LEU A 44 -0.40 3.41 6.72
C LEU A 44 -0.86 4.40 5.64
N PRO A 45 -0.45 5.68 5.71
CA PRO A 45 -0.68 6.64 4.63
C PRO A 45 0.13 6.24 3.40
N VAL A 46 -0.54 5.83 2.32
CA VAL A 46 0.16 5.36 1.11
C VAL A 46 1.04 6.44 0.47
N PRO A 47 0.64 7.72 0.41
CA PRO A 47 1.50 8.77 -0.16
C PRO A 47 2.87 8.89 0.51
N GLU A 48 2.95 8.64 1.82
CA GLU A 48 4.19 8.79 2.60
C GLU A 48 5.24 7.73 2.25
N LEU A 49 4.82 6.57 1.73
CA LEU A 49 5.74 5.53 1.25
C LEU A 49 6.60 5.97 0.05
N PHE A 50 6.22 7.07 -0.61
CA PHE A 50 6.87 7.56 -1.81
C PHE A 50 7.48 8.96 -1.65
N ALA A 51 7.47 9.52 -0.44
CA ALA A 51 7.83 10.92 -0.18
C ALA A 51 9.30 11.27 -0.51
N ASP A 52 10.23 10.34 -0.29
CA ASP A 52 11.67 10.55 -0.50
C ASP A 52 12.11 10.40 -1.96
N ARG A 53 11.19 9.97 -2.85
CA ARG A 53 11.41 10.09 -4.29
C ARG A 53 11.09 11.52 -4.71
N ALA A 54 12.01 12.42 -4.38
CA ALA A 54 12.17 13.68 -5.10
C ALA A 54 12.01 13.38 -6.60
N SER A 55 11.18 14.16 -7.26
CA SER A 55 10.80 14.01 -8.66
C SER A 55 11.97 13.51 -9.50
N ASP A 56 11.83 12.30 -10.05
CA ASP A 56 12.65 11.84 -11.19
C ASP A 56 12.25 12.65 -12.45
N ASP A 57 12.23 13.97 -12.33
CA ASP A 57 11.94 14.96 -13.38
C ASP A 57 12.98 16.08 -13.29
N ASP A 58 14.22 15.72 -13.61
CA ASP A 58 15.19 16.66 -14.17
C ASP A 58 15.90 15.94 -15.33
N GLY A 59 15.07 15.45 -16.27
CA GLY A 59 15.49 14.94 -17.56
C GLY A 59 15.45 16.08 -18.57
N ALA A 60 16.58 16.78 -18.71
CA ALA A 60 16.90 17.70 -19.79
C ALA A 60 16.76 17.07 -21.20
#